data_AF-A0A6B3GV89-F1
#
_entry.id   AF-A0A6B3GV89-F1
#
_cell.length_a   1.000
_cell.length_b   1.000
_cell.length_c   1.000
_cell.angle_alpha   90.00
_cell.angle_beta   90.00
_cell.angle_gamma   90.00
#
_symmetry.space_group_name_H-M   'P 1'
#
loop_
_entity.id
_entity.type
_entity.pdbx_description
1 polymer ?
#
loop_
_entity_poly.entity_id
_entity_poly.type
_entity_poly.pdbx_seq_one_letter_code
_entity_poly.pdbx_strand_id
1 'polypeptide(L)'
;EQLDERGAARLRAVLAAPAGGEDQVAIRASGLLARRIARTGTTDGTAWEPRGTVLITGGTGALGAHVARWAATNGAQHLVLAGRSGDSAPGATDLH
;
A
#
# COMPACT_ATOMS: atom_id res chain seq x y z
N GLU A 1 -8.92 15.18 19.13
CA GLU A 1 -10.23 15.01 18.45
C GLU A 1 -11.23 14.58 19.52
N GLN A 2 -12.30 15.35 19.75
CA GLN A 2 -13.35 14.98 20.71
C GLN A 2 -14.54 14.42 19.92
N LEU A 3 -15.08 13.29 20.38
CA LEU A 3 -16.29 12.70 19.82
C LEU A 3 -17.50 13.57 20.20
N ASP A 4 -18.31 13.96 19.22
CA ASP A 4 -19.62 14.53 19.48
C ASP A 4 -20.61 13.45 19.97
N GLU A 5 -21.77 13.87 20.51
CA GLU A 5 -22.76 12.94 21.05
C GLU A 5 -23.21 11.88 20.04
N ARG A 6 -23.31 12.28 18.76
CA ARG A 6 -23.71 11.40 17.66
C ARG A 6 -22.63 10.36 17.37
N GLY A 7 -21.36 10.75 17.37
CA GLY A 7 -20.21 9.86 17.25
C GLY A 7 -20.13 8.89 18.42
N ALA A 8 -20.35 9.37 19.64
CA ALA A 8 -20.37 8.53 20.84
C ALA A 8 -21.52 7.50 20.82
N ALA A 9 -22.71 7.88 20.37
CA ALA A 9 -23.85 6.97 20.21
C ALA A 9 -23.57 5.89 19.15
N ARG A 10 -22.99 6.29 18.01
CA ARG A 10 -22.60 5.39 16.92
C ARG A 10 -21.53 4.38 17.36
N LEU A 11 -20.54 4.81 18.13
CA LEU A 11 -19.53 3.92 18.69
C LEU A 11 -20.16 2.86 19.60
N ARG A 12 -21.06 3.26 20.50
CA ARG A 12 -21.78 2.31 21.37
C ARG A 12 -22.60 1.31 20.55
N ALA A 13 -23.27 1.76 19.49
CA ALA A 13 -24.04 0.87 18.62
C ALA A 13 -23.16 -0.19 17.93
N VAL A 14 -21.96 0.19 17.47
CA VAL A 14 -20.99 -0.76 16.89
C VAL A 14 -20.51 -1.76 17.94
N LEU A 15 -20.16 -1.29 19.15
CA LEU A 15 -19.66 -2.15 20.23
C LEU A 15 -20.73 -3.10 20.80
N ALA A 16 -22.00 -2.68 20.79
CA ALA A 16 -23.13 -3.47 21.26
C ALA A 16 -23.70 -4.41 20.18
N ALA A 17 -23.14 -4.40 18.95
CA ALA A 17 -23.60 -5.25 17.88
C ALA A 17 -23.46 -6.75 18.24
N PRO A 18 -24.41 -7.60 17.82
CA PRO A 18 -24.33 -9.04 18.09
C PRO A 18 -23.12 -9.68 17.40
N ALA A 19 -22.73 -10.86 17.91
CA ALA A 19 -21.68 -11.66 17.29
C ALA A 19 -22.01 -11.95 15.81
N GLY A 20 -21.03 -11.75 14.93
CA GLY A 20 -21.22 -11.85 13.47
C GLY A 20 -21.61 -10.53 12.78
N GLY A 21 -21.68 -9.42 13.51
CA GLY A 21 -21.74 -8.06 12.93
C GLY A 21 -20.44 -7.65 12.23
N GLU A 22 -20.41 -6.41 11.74
CA GLU A 22 -19.23 -5.83 11.07
C GLU A 22 -18.04 -5.68 12.04
N ASP A 23 -16.88 -6.24 11.69
CA ASP A 23 -15.64 -6.12 12.47
C ASP A 23 -14.74 -4.96 12.01
N GLN A 24 -15.11 -4.30 10.91
CA GLN A 24 -14.34 -3.23 10.28
C GLN A 24 -15.26 -2.06 9.92
N VAL A 25 -15.42 -1.14 10.87
CA VAL A 25 -16.34 0.00 10.76
C VAL A 25 -15.59 1.32 10.87
N ALA A 26 -15.91 2.26 9.97
CA ALA A 26 -15.51 3.65 10.09
C ALA A 26 -16.68 4.49 10.61
N ILE A 27 -16.47 5.22 11.71
CA ILE A 27 -17.42 6.19 12.25
C ILE A 27 -17.12 7.55 11.62
N ARG A 28 -18.12 8.16 10.99
CA ARG A 28 -18.03 9.48 10.35
C ARG A 28 -19.22 10.33 10.75
N ALA A 29 -19.16 11.65 10.50
CA ALA A 29 -20.30 12.54 10.69
C ALA A 29 -21.53 12.08 9.87
N SER A 30 -21.29 11.59 8.65
CA SER A 30 -22.29 11.06 7.72
C SER A 30 -22.91 9.72 8.14
N GLY A 31 -22.31 8.97 9.08
CA GLY A 31 -22.83 7.69 9.54
C GLY A 31 -21.77 6.63 9.80
N LEU A 32 -22.20 5.37 9.78
CA LEU A 32 -21.35 4.18 9.87
C LEU A 32 -21.07 3.65 8.46
N LEU A 33 -19.80 3.34 8.18
CA LEU A 33 -19.39 2.71 6.93
C LEU A 33 -18.71 1.37 7.23
N ALA A 34 -19.14 0.31 6.54
CA ALA A 34 -18.51 -1.01 6.65
C ALA A 34 -17.45 -1.19 5.56
N ARG A 35 -16.28 -1.77 5.90
CA ARG A 35 -15.23 -2.05 4.92
C ARG A 35 -15.64 -3.18 4.00
N ARG A 36 -15.47 -2.97 2.69
CA ARG A 36 -15.66 -3.99 1.65
C ARG A 36 -14.54 -3.94 0.63
N ILE A 37 -14.20 -5.09 0.09
CA ILE A 37 -13.35 -5.20 -1.10
C ILE A 37 -14.29 -5.27 -2.30
N ALA A 38 -14.18 -4.29 -3.20
CA ALA A 38 -14.92 -4.26 -4.44
C ALA A 38 -13.94 -4.31 -5.62
N ARG A 39 -14.39 -4.86 -6.75
CA ARG A 39 -13.62 -4.78 -8.00
C ARG A 39 -13.64 -3.33 -8.49
N THR A 40 -12.46 -2.79 -8.77
CA THR A 40 -12.33 -1.52 -9.50
C THR A 40 -12.30 -1.79 -10.99
N GLY A 41 -12.79 -0.85 -11.80
CA GLY A 41 -12.58 -0.90 -13.24
C GLY A 41 -11.10 -0.71 -13.59
N THR A 42 -10.73 -1.06 -14.82
CA THR A 42 -9.45 -0.64 -15.41
C THR A 42 -9.48 0.87 -15.62
N THR A 43 -8.37 1.54 -15.30
CA THR A 43 -8.21 2.96 -15.60
C THR A 43 -7.40 3.10 -16.88
N ASP A 44 -7.98 3.73 -17.89
CA ASP A 44 -7.27 4.10 -19.11
C ASP A 44 -6.45 5.36 -18.81
N GLY A 45 -5.25 5.16 -18.29
CA GLY A 45 -4.28 6.22 -18.01
C GLY A 45 -3.01 6.02 -18.81
N THR A 46 -2.27 7.11 -19.06
CA THR A 46 -0.91 7.00 -19.61
C THR A 46 -0.05 6.16 -18.67
N ALA A 47 0.60 5.13 -19.21
CA ALA A 47 1.54 4.33 -18.44
C ALA A 47 2.63 5.24 -17.87
N TRP A 48 2.94 5.04 -16.58
CA TRP A 48 4.02 5.77 -15.96
C TRP A 48 5.37 5.23 -16.44
N GLU A 49 6.26 6.13 -16.86
CA GLU A 49 7.63 5.80 -17.26
C GLU A 49 8.64 6.33 -16.21
N PRO A 50 9.48 5.45 -15.62
CA PRO A 50 10.53 5.88 -14.72
C PRO A 50 11.57 6.74 -15.45
N ARG A 51 12.08 7.76 -14.77
CA ARG A 51 13.13 8.65 -15.29
C ARG A 51 14.13 8.98 -14.17
N GLY A 52 15.39 9.21 -14.53
CA GLY A 52 16.43 9.55 -13.57
C GLY A 52 16.71 8.42 -12.59
N THR A 53 16.86 8.76 -11.30
CA THR A 53 17.15 7.79 -10.24
C THR A 53 15.87 7.26 -9.59
N VAL A 54 15.71 5.93 -9.58
CA VAL A 54 14.60 5.24 -8.91
C VAL A 54 15.11 4.55 -7.64
N LEU A 55 14.52 4.91 -6.49
CA LEU A 55 14.79 4.27 -5.20
C LEU A 55 13.81 3.14 -4.94
N ILE A 56 14.32 1.95 -4.63
CA ILE A 56 13.53 0.76 -4.31
C ILE A 56 13.94 0.25 -2.92
N THR A 57 13.06 0.39 -1.93
CA THR A 57 13.25 -0.18 -0.59
C THR A 57 12.88 -1.66 -0.57
N GLY A 58 13.66 -2.48 0.14
CA GLY A 58 13.61 -3.92 -0.04
C GLY A 58 14.02 -4.33 -1.45
N GLY A 59 14.85 -3.52 -2.13
CA GLY A 59 15.15 -3.64 -3.55
C GLY A 59 15.84 -4.94 -3.96
N THR A 60 16.53 -5.59 -3.02
CA THR A 60 17.16 -6.90 -3.21
C THR A 60 16.26 -8.08 -2.78
N GLY A 61 15.03 -7.80 -2.32
CA GLY A 61 14.03 -8.83 -2.04
C GLY A 61 13.35 -9.36 -3.30
N ALA A 62 12.58 -10.44 -3.17
CA ALA A 62 11.95 -11.14 -4.31
C ALA A 62 11.20 -10.20 -5.27
N LEU A 63 10.27 -9.39 -4.76
CA LEU A 63 9.53 -8.42 -5.57
C LEU A 63 10.39 -7.21 -5.96
N GLY A 64 11.26 -6.74 -5.06
CA GLY A 64 12.14 -5.60 -5.30
C GLY A 64 13.02 -5.81 -6.53
N ALA A 65 13.59 -7.01 -6.70
CA ALA A 65 14.43 -7.37 -7.83
C ALA A 65 13.65 -7.38 -9.16
N HIS A 66 12.38 -7.81 -9.14
CA HIS A 66 11.52 -7.74 -10.32
C HIS A 66 11.19 -6.29 -10.70
N VAL A 67 10.88 -5.45 -9.72
CA VAL A 67 10.62 -4.02 -9.95
C VAL A 67 11.88 -3.31 -10.42
N ALA A 68 13.06 -3.64 -9.89
CA ALA A 68 14.34 -3.09 -10.32
C ALA A 68 14.62 -3.41 -11.79
N ARG A 69 14.48 -4.68 -12.18
CA ARG A 69 14.63 -5.10 -13.59
C ARG A 69 13.63 -4.41 -14.51
N TRP A 70 12.37 -4.31 -14.10
CA TRP A 70 11.36 -3.59 -14.86
C TRP A 70 11.72 -2.09 -14.99
N ALA A 71 12.14 -1.43 -13.92
CA ALA A 71 12.48 -0.02 -13.95
C ALA A 71 13.69 0.26 -14.85
N ALA A 72 14.72 -0.61 -14.82
CA ALA A 72 15.87 -0.54 -15.71
C ALA A 72 15.47 -0.66 -17.19
N THR A 73 14.52 -1.53 -17.53
CA THR A 73 14.06 -1.70 -18.92
C THR A 73 13.06 -0.64 -19.38
N ASN A 74 12.51 0.18 -18.47
CA ASN A 74 11.46 1.16 -18.76
C ASN A 74 11.90 2.63 -18.57
N GLY A 75 13.20 2.92 -18.43
CA GLY A 75 13.73 4.29 -18.52
C GLY A 75 14.40 4.84 -17.26
N ALA A 76 14.54 4.04 -16.19
CA ALA A 76 15.38 4.42 -15.06
C ALA A 76 16.85 4.53 -15.51
N GLN A 77 17.48 5.67 -15.23
CA GLN A 77 18.90 5.91 -15.53
C GLN A 77 19.79 5.40 -14.40
N HIS A 78 19.29 5.43 -13.17
CA HIS A 78 19.98 4.92 -11.99
C HIS A 78 18.99 4.19 -11.08
N LEU A 79 19.47 3.13 -10.43
CA LEU A 79 18.72 2.40 -9.42
C LEU A 79 19.43 2.51 -8.07
N VAL A 80 18.67 2.81 -7.02
CA VAL A 80 19.13 2.73 -5.63
C VAL A 80 18.34 1.63 -4.94
N LEU A 81 19.00 0.50 -4.67
CA LEU A 81 18.39 -0.64 -4.00
C LEU A 81 18.69 -0.59 -2.50
N ALA A 82 17.74 -0.09 -1.72
CA ALA A 82 17.91 0.09 -0.29
C ALA A 82 17.37 -1.12 0.48
N GLY A 83 18.11 -1.63 1.45
CA GLY A 83 17.68 -2.73 2.31
C GLY A 83 18.69 -3.04 3.40
N ARG A 84 18.25 -3.70 4.47
CA ARG A 84 19.10 -4.00 5.64
C ARG A 84 20.31 -4.88 5.31
N SER A 85 20.15 -5.81 4.38
CA SER A 85 21.22 -6.74 3.97
C SER A 85 22.13 -6.15 2.89
N GLY A 86 21.74 -5.05 2.23
CA GLY A 86 22.51 -4.43 1.15
C GLY A 86 23.06 -5.45 0.14
N ASP A 87 24.34 -5.31 -0.20
CA ASP A 87 25.09 -6.19 -1.11
C ASP A 87 25.25 -7.62 -0.56
N SER A 88 25.03 -7.84 0.74
CA SER A 88 25.02 -9.19 1.33
C SER A 88 23.69 -9.92 1.14
N ALA A 89 22.69 -9.30 0.49
CA ALA A 89 21.45 -9.96 0.16
C ALA A 89 21.67 -11.00 -0.96
N PRO A 90 21.07 -12.20 -0.87
CA PRO A 90 21.11 -13.17 -1.96
C PRO A 90 20.61 -12.57 -3.27
N GLY A 91 21.42 -12.67 -4.34
CA GLY A 91 21.10 -12.11 -5.66
C GLY A 91 21.29 -10.61 -5.82
N ALA A 92 21.85 -9.90 -4.82
CA ALA A 92 22.17 -8.47 -4.96
C ALA A 92 23.20 -8.20 -6.07
N THR A 93 24.21 -9.07 -6.20
CA THR A 93 25.23 -8.98 -7.23
C THR A 93 24.69 -9.16 -8.64
N ASP A 94 23.52 -9.78 -8.80
CA ASP A 94 22.88 -10.02 -10.10
C ASP A 94 22.11 -8.79 -10.61
N LEU A 95 22.09 -7.71 -9.81
CA LEU A 95 21.38 -6.46 -10.08
C LEU A 95 22.31 -5.26 -10.34
N HIS A 96 23.63 -5.47 -10.29
CA HIS A 96 24.67 -4.50 -10.64
C HIS A 96 25.16 -4.76 -12.07
#